data_AF-A0A5A7S0S6-F1
#
_entry.id   AF-A0A5A7S0S6-F1
#
_cell.length_a   1.000
_cell.length_b   1.000
_cell.length_c   1.000
_cell.angle_alpha   90.00
_cell.angle_beta   90.00
_cell.angle_gamma   90.00
#
_symmetry.space_group_name_H-M   'P 1'
#
loop_
_entity.id
_entity.type
_entity.pdbx_description
1 polymer ?
#
loop_
_entity_poly.entity_id
_entity_poly.type
_entity_poly.pdbx_seq_one_letter_code
_entity_poly.pdbx_strand_id
1 'polypeptide(L)'
;MAMDIIAFVAGLIVGIVAVSVAVEFAWRKSAPEKTCKLLKKWSLHEIKNPMIVAERLHVEPPADAKIVVANPSSHAKNARENPDVMGNFAVGLNKAYIFAGEIKEGQIAMVTSDEDILKELRSMFYEFYRKKEKVVSYVPKKGRVRIRGIVRAVFPYRDGYLMRLSYEGGVVGVILKERMDVEGRRVEVEGEVLEHPFIKPSNITILD
;
A
#
# COMPACT_ATOMS: atom_id res chain seq x y z
N MET A 1 6.48 30.31 63.59
CA MET A 1 5.68 31.26 62.79
C MET A 1 6.53 31.96 61.71
N ALA A 2 7.47 32.86 62.03
CA ALA A 2 8.29 33.52 61.00
C ALA A 2 9.20 32.56 60.22
N MET A 3 9.83 31.60 60.92
CA MET A 3 10.70 30.57 60.32
C MET A 3 9.94 29.62 59.38
N ASP A 4 8.71 29.26 59.72
CA ASP A 4 7.86 28.38 58.91
C ASP A 4 7.40 29.07 57.62
N ILE A 5 7.11 30.38 57.70
CA ILE A 5 6.74 31.19 56.53
C ILE A 5 7.94 31.35 55.59
N ILE A 6 9.15 31.57 56.13
CA ILE A 6 10.37 31.67 55.32
C ILE A 6 10.68 30.34 54.62
N ALA A 7 10.56 29.21 55.34
CA ALA A 7 10.75 27.89 54.77
C ALA A 7 9.71 27.57 53.67
N PHE A 8 8.45 27.97 53.88
CA PHE A 8 7.39 27.82 52.90
C PHE A 8 7.67 28.63 51.62
N VAL A 9 8.06 29.89 51.76
CA VAL A 9 8.40 30.77 50.63
C VAL A 9 9.63 30.26 49.88
N ALA A 10 10.66 29.81 50.59
CA ALA A 10 11.84 29.22 49.98
C ALA A 10 11.50 27.94 49.20
N GLY A 11 10.68 27.06 49.77
CA GLY A 11 10.19 25.84 49.11
C GLY A 11 9.36 26.15 47.86
N LEU A 12 8.51 27.17 47.91
CA LEU A 12 7.70 27.61 46.76
C LEU A 12 8.60 28.10 45.61
N ILE A 13 9.60 28.93 45.91
CA ILE A 13 10.53 29.46 44.90
C ILE A 13 11.31 28.32 44.25
N VAL A 14 11.87 27.41 45.05
CA VAL A 14 12.61 26.25 44.52
C VAL A 14 11.70 25.36 43.68
N GLY A 15 10.45 25.13 44.11
CA GLY A 15 9.47 24.38 43.35
C GLY A 15 9.15 25.00 41.99
N ILE A 16 8.93 26.32 41.93
CA ILE A 16 8.65 27.02 40.67
C ILE A 16 9.83 26.90 39.71
N VAL A 17 11.06 27.09 40.19
CA VAL A 17 12.27 26.97 39.36
C VAL A 17 12.43 25.55 38.84
N ALA A 18 12.25 24.53 39.70
CA ALA A 18 12.34 23.13 39.31
C ALA A 18 11.29 22.74 38.25
N VAL A 19 10.04 23.17 38.42
CA VAL A 19 8.96 22.93 37.45
C VAL A 19 9.25 23.64 36.12
N SER A 20 9.73 24.87 36.16
CA SER A 20 10.04 25.64 34.95
C SER A 20 11.15 24.97 34.14
N VAL A 21 12.22 24.51 34.80
CA VAL A 21 13.31 23.77 34.17
C VAL A 21 12.82 22.42 33.63
N ALA A 22 11.96 21.71 34.36
CA ALA A 22 11.40 20.44 33.90
C ALA A 22 10.52 20.61 32.66
N VAL A 23 9.69 21.65 32.61
CA VAL A 23 8.86 22.00 31.44
C VAL A 23 9.73 22.39 30.25
N GLU A 24 10.75 23.22 30.46
CA GLU A 24 11.66 23.64 29.38
C GLU A 24 12.46 22.44 28.82
N PHE A 25 12.90 21.52 29.68
CA PHE A 25 13.60 20.30 29.28
C PHE A 25 12.67 19.32 28.55
N ALA A 26 11.41 19.22 28.98
CA ALA A 26 10.39 18.43 28.28
C ALA A 26 10.10 19.00 26.88
N TRP A 27 9.93 20.32 26.75
CA TRP A 27 9.71 20.97 25.45
C TRP A 27 10.93 20.91 24.52
N ARG A 28 12.17 20.94 25.05
CA ARG A 28 13.38 20.74 24.23
C ARG A 28 13.47 19.34 23.63
N LYS A 29 12.90 18.31 24.27
CA LYS A 29 12.75 16.96 23.67
C LYS A 29 11.60 16.87 22.65
N SER A 30 10.67 17.81 22.67
CA SER A 30 9.49 17.83 21.80
C SER A 30 9.68 18.58 20.49
N ALA A 31 10.84 19.22 20.26
CA ALA A 31 11.16 19.73 18.94
C ALA A 31 11.37 18.52 18.01
N PRO A 32 10.53 18.31 16.99
CA PRO A 32 10.68 17.16 16.11
C PRO A 32 12.07 17.25 15.47
N GLU A 33 12.86 16.18 15.60
CA GLU A 33 14.08 16.03 14.82
C GLU A 33 13.72 16.28 13.35
N LYS A 34 14.54 17.04 12.63
CA LYS A 34 14.31 17.29 11.20
C LYS A 34 14.44 15.96 10.45
N THR A 35 13.35 15.22 10.38
CA THR A 35 13.25 13.89 9.78
C THR A 35 13.30 13.95 8.26
N CYS A 36 13.08 15.13 7.67
CA CYS A 36 13.12 15.38 6.23
C CYS A 36 14.24 16.36 5.83
N LYS A 37 15.03 16.01 4.82
CA LYS A 37 16.05 16.90 4.22
C LYS A 37 15.95 16.86 2.69
N LEU A 38 16.17 18.00 2.03
CA LEU A 38 16.26 18.07 0.57
C LEU A 38 17.68 17.75 0.11
N LEU A 39 17.81 16.91 -0.91
CA LEU A 39 19.07 16.47 -1.50
C LEU A 39 19.02 16.59 -3.02
N LYS A 40 20.15 16.96 -3.63
CA LYS A 40 20.41 16.81 -5.07
C LYS A 40 21.37 15.65 -5.39
N LYS A 41 22.12 15.20 -4.39
CA LYS A 41 23.02 14.05 -4.47
C LYS A 41 22.45 12.93 -3.59
N TRP A 42 22.17 11.79 -4.20
CA TRP A 42 21.61 10.60 -3.59
C TRP A 42 22.02 9.39 -4.42
N SER A 43 21.94 8.20 -3.83
CA SER A 43 22.13 6.94 -4.55
C SER A 43 21.11 5.91 -4.07
N LEU A 44 20.49 5.20 -5.01
CA LEU A 44 19.57 4.10 -4.68
C LEU A 44 20.30 2.95 -3.96
N HIS A 45 21.61 2.80 -4.15
CA HIS A 45 22.44 1.81 -3.48
C HIS A 45 22.67 2.11 -1.99
N GLU A 46 22.34 3.32 -1.51
CA GLU A 46 22.34 3.62 -0.08
C GLU A 46 21.19 2.95 0.68
N ILE A 47 20.18 2.45 -0.04
CA ILE A 47 19.03 1.76 0.52
C ILE A 47 19.19 0.25 0.27
N LYS A 48 19.16 -0.54 1.35
CA LYS A 48 19.16 -2.01 1.25
C LYS A 48 17.77 -2.52 0.85
N ASN A 49 17.71 -3.48 -0.08
CA ASN A 49 16.48 -4.08 -0.61
C ASN A 49 15.39 -3.04 -0.94
N PRO A 50 15.69 -2.02 -1.77
CA PRO A 50 14.77 -0.92 -1.96
C PRO A 50 13.51 -1.35 -2.70
N MET A 51 12.38 -0.79 -2.27
CA MET A 51 11.11 -0.83 -2.97
C MET A 51 10.96 0.49 -3.73
N ILE A 52 10.97 0.41 -5.06
CA ILE A 52 11.04 1.58 -5.95
C ILE A 52 9.73 1.69 -6.73
N VAL A 53 9.14 2.88 -6.72
CA VAL A 53 8.01 3.28 -7.55
C VAL A 53 8.47 4.47 -8.38
N ALA A 54 8.30 4.40 -9.70
CA ALA A 54 8.68 5.48 -10.59
C ALA A 54 7.73 5.60 -11.78
N GLU A 55 7.41 6.81 -12.20
CA GLU A 55 6.78 7.02 -13.50
C GLU A 55 7.73 6.59 -14.63
N ARG A 56 9.02 6.91 -14.48
CA ARG A 56 10.12 6.45 -15.31
C ARG A 56 11.42 6.43 -14.52
N LEU A 57 12.23 5.39 -14.73
CA LEU A 57 13.52 5.19 -14.07
C LEU A 57 14.66 5.32 -15.09
N HIS A 58 15.58 6.26 -14.88
CA HIS A 58 16.72 6.54 -15.78
C HIS A 58 18.08 6.18 -15.18
N VAL A 59 18.08 5.53 -14.03
CA VAL A 59 19.29 5.08 -13.32
C VAL A 59 19.21 3.59 -13.05
N GLU A 60 20.36 2.95 -12.93
CA GLU A 60 20.42 1.53 -12.59
C GLU A 60 20.00 1.33 -11.12
N PRO A 61 18.99 0.48 -10.87
CA PRO A 61 18.59 0.14 -9.52
C PRO A 61 19.54 -0.91 -8.92
N PRO A 62 19.62 -1.02 -7.59
CA PRO A 62 20.28 -2.14 -6.93
C PRO A 62 19.71 -3.49 -7.37
N ALA A 63 20.55 -4.53 -7.44
CA ALA A 63 20.14 -5.84 -7.94
C ALA A 63 19.05 -6.53 -7.08
N ASP A 64 18.98 -6.17 -5.80
CA ASP A 64 18.01 -6.65 -4.81
C ASP A 64 16.71 -5.79 -4.77
N ALA A 65 16.60 -4.79 -5.63
CA ALA A 65 15.45 -3.89 -5.66
C ALA A 65 14.17 -4.57 -6.18
N LYS A 66 13.04 -4.25 -5.56
CA LYS A 66 11.70 -4.53 -6.13
C LYS A 66 11.18 -3.24 -6.75
N ILE A 67 10.75 -3.30 -8.00
CA ILE A 67 10.52 -2.09 -8.79
C ILE A 67 9.13 -2.17 -9.45
N VAL A 68 8.38 -1.07 -9.38
CA VAL A 68 7.19 -0.84 -10.19
C VAL A 68 7.38 0.45 -10.99
N VAL A 69 7.08 0.40 -12.28
CA VAL A 69 7.15 1.56 -13.16
C VAL A 69 5.86 1.77 -13.96
N ALA A 70 5.51 3.04 -14.22
CA ALA A 70 4.45 3.35 -15.18
C ALA A 70 4.94 3.08 -16.62
N ASN A 71 6.10 3.63 -16.96
CA ASN A 71 6.71 3.50 -18.28
C ASN A 71 8.07 2.77 -18.18
N PRO A 72 8.20 1.60 -18.82
CA PRO A 72 9.45 0.83 -18.83
C PRO A 72 10.62 1.61 -19.44
N SER A 73 11.82 1.34 -18.96
CA SER A 73 13.07 1.85 -19.52
C SER A 73 14.11 0.74 -19.63
N SER A 74 15.19 0.98 -20.38
CA SER A 74 16.34 0.07 -20.50
C SER A 74 17.00 -0.26 -19.16
N HIS A 75 16.86 0.61 -18.15
CA HIS A 75 17.44 0.45 -16.82
C HIS A 75 16.57 -0.39 -15.87
N ALA A 76 15.29 -0.59 -16.21
CA ALA A 76 14.29 -1.22 -15.36
C ALA A 76 13.84 -2.59 -15.89
N LYS A 77 14.78 -3.42 -16.38
CA LYS A 77 14.46 -4.68 -17.09
C LYS A 77 13.64 -5.69 -16.28
N ASN A 78 13.79 -5.70 -14.96
CA ASN A 78 13.07 -6.58 -14.04
C ASN A 78 11.91 -5.87 -13.31
N ALA A 79 11.56 -4.65 -13.71
CA ALA A 79 10.49 -3.91 -13.08
C ALA A 79 9.11 -4.45 -13.48
N ARG A 80 8.14 -4.34 -12.57
CA ARG A 80 6.74 -4.58 -12.88
C ARG A 80 6.16 -3.33 -13.52
N GLU A 81 5.42 -3.52 -14.60
CA GLU A 81 4.70 -2.43 -15.23
C GLU A 81 3.34 -2.24 -14.55
N ASN A 82 3.04 -1.00 -14.18
CA ASN A 82 1.72 -0.61 -13.70
C ASN A 82 1.44 0.83 -14.15
N PRO A 83 0.56 1.05 -15.15
CA PRO A 83 0.30 2.39 -15.70
C PRO A 83 -0.41 3.33 -14.72
N ASP A 84 -0.96 2.80 -13.62
CA ASP A 84 -1.61 3.60 -12.58
C ASP A 84 -0.61 4.20 -11.57
N VAL A 85 0.68 3.89 -11.70
CA VAL A 85 1.72 4.47 -10.85
C VAL A 85 1.69 5.98 -10.96
N MET A 86 1.58 6.64 -9.81
CA MET A 86 1.68 8.08 -9.65
C MET A 86 2.77 8.40 -8.64
N GLY A 87 3.69 9.28 -9.01
CA GLY A 87 4.81 9.70 -8.15
C GLY A 87 6.08 8.86 -8.30
N ASN A 88 7.12 9.30 -7.60
CA ASN A 88 8.47 8.79 -7.75
C ASN A 88 9.14 8.68 -6.36
N PHE A 89 9.42 7.47 -5.90
CA PHE A 89 10.09 7.25 -4.62
C PHE A 89 10.84 5.92 -4.55
N ALA A 90 11.79 5.84 -3.62
CA ALA A 90 12.46 4.62 -3.22
C ALA A 90 12.40 4.51 -1.69
N VAL A 91 11.90 3.40 -1.16
CA VAL A 91 11.75 3.17 0.27
C VAL A 91 12.44 1.88 0.70
N GLY A 92 13.20 1.95 1.79
CA GLY A 92 13.77 0.78 2.46
C GLY A 92 13.20 0.61 3.87
N LEU A 93 14.02 0.01 4.74
CA LEU A 93 13.63 -0.23 6.13
C LEU A 93 13.49 1.08 6.92
N ASN A 94 14.53 1.91 6.91
CA ASN A 94 14.67 3.08 7.81
C ASN A 94 14.83 4.42 7.06
N LYS A 95 14.75 4.41 5.73
CA LYS A 95 15.02 5.57 4.89
C LYS A 95 14.20 5.49 3.60
N ALA A 96 13.73 6.63 3.14
CA ALA A 96 13.17 6.80 1.81
C ALA A 96 13.72 8.03 1.11
N TYR A 97 13.72 8.00 -0.22
CA TYR A 97 13.83 9.16 -1.09
C TYR A 97 12.51 9.37 -1.81
N ILE A 98 11.98 10.59 -1.77
CA ILE A 98 10.79 11.03 -2.52
C ILE A 98 11.25 12.06 -3.54
N PHE A 99 11.10 11.77 -4.82
CA PHE A 99 11.62 12.58 -5.91
C PHE A 99 10.57 13.56 -6.43
N ALA A 100 10.99 14.78 -6.76
CA ALA A 100 10.10 15.80 -7.31
C ALA A 100 9.71 15.56 -8.79
N GLY A 101 10.18 14.47 -9.40
CA GLY A 101 9.95 14.11 -10.79
C GLY A 101 10.55 12.73 -11.08
N GLU A 102 10.66 12.38 -12.37
CA GLU A 102 11.27 11.11 -12.81
C GLU A 102 12.62 10.84 -12.14
N ILE A 103 12.90 9.58 -11.82
CA ILE A 103 14.10 9.21 -11.08
C ILE A 103 15.30 9.20 -12.03
N LYS A 104 16.11 10.25 -11.96
CA LYS A 104 17.33 10.47 -12.76
C LYS A 104 18.41 11.21 -11.97
N GLU A 105 19.66 11.12 -12.39
CA GLU A 105 20.75 11.86 -11.75
C GLU A 105 20.46 13.37 -11.63
N GLY A 106 20.81 13.95 -10.49
CA GLY A 106 20.59 15.37 -10.21
C GLY A 106 19.15 15.77 -9.90
N GLN A 107 18.18 14.85 -9.97
CA GLN A 107 16.80 15.11 -9.56
C GLN A 107 16.74 15.47 -8.08
N ILE A 108 15.96 16.50 -7.75
CA ILE A 108 15.74 16.87 -6.35
C ILE A 108 14.92 15.77 -5.67
N ALA A 109 15.41 15.33 -4.50
CA ALA A 109 14.74 14.36 -3.65
C ALA A 109 14.63 14.87 -2.22
N MET A 110 13.54 14.56 -1.55
CA MET A 110 13.43 14.62 -0.10
C MET A 110 13.86 13.27 0.47
N VAL A 111 14.86 13.26 1.34
CA VAL A 111 15.17 12.09 2.17
C VAL A 111 14.37 12.17 3.45
N THR A 112 13.80 11.03 3.88
CA THR A 112 13.12 10.93 5.16
C THR A 112 13.43 9.61 5.88
N SER A 113 13.40 9.66 7.22
CA SER A 113 13.43 8.51 8.12
C SER A 113 12.21 8.48 9.05
N ASP A 114 11.16 9.21 8.71
CA ASP A 114 9.91 9.26 9.47
C ASP A 114 9.10 7.97 9.27
N GLU A 115 8.84 7.23 10.36
CA GLU A 115 8.22 5.90 10.29
C GLU A 115 6.81 5.90 9.69
N ASP A 116 6.02 6.96 9.90
CA ASP A 116 4.67 7.05 9.35
C ASP A 116 4.74 7.23 7.82
N ILE A 117 5.65 8.09 7.36
CA ILE A 117 5.91 8.27 5.92
C ILE A 117 6.44 6.97 5.30
N LEU A 118 7.40 6.31 5.96
CA LEU A 118 7.96 5.04 5.47
C LEU A 118 6.88 3.96 5.35
N LYS A 119 5.97 3.87 6.33
CA LYS A 119 4.85 2.93 6.31
C LYS A 119 3.89 3.22 5.15
N GLU A 120 3.55 4.48 4.93
CA GLU A 120 2.66 4.89 3.85
C GLU A 120 3.26 4.56 2.47
N LEU A 121 4.53 4.93 2.24
CA LEU A 121 5.23 4.63 0.98
C LEU A 121 5.33 3.13 0.71
N ARG A 122 5.56 2.31 1.75
CA ARG A 122 5.54 0.85 1.62
C ARG A 122 4.15 0.32 1.26
N SER A 123 3.10 0.87 1.87
CA SER A 123 1.71 0.50 1.53
C SER A 123 1.41 0.80 0.06
N MET A 124 1.68 2.04 -0.37
CA MET A 124 1.53 2.48 -1.76
C MET A 124 2.32 1.59 -2.73
N PHE A 125 3.58 1.27 -2.39
CA PHE A 125 4.38 0.35 -3.19
C PHE A 125 3.66 -0.99 -3.38
N TYR A 126 3.14 -1.59 -2.30
CA TYR A 126 2.45 -2.88 -2.41
C TYR A 126 1.13 -2.79 -3.18
N GLU A 127 0.42 -1.67 -3.14
CA GLU A 127 -0.76 -1.46 -3.97
C GLU A 127 -0.41 -1.48 -5.46
N PHE A 128 0.66 -0.78 -5.85
CA PHE A 128 1.14 -0.80 -7.24
C PHE A 128 1.81 -2.12 -7.63
N TYR A 129 2.51 -2.77 -6.69
CA TYR A 129 3.27 -3.99 -6.93
C TYR A 129 2.41 -5.24 -6.96
N ARG A 130 1.24 -5.22 -6.27
CA ARG A 130 0.25 -6.28 -6.39
C ARG A 130 -0.08 -6.44 -7.87
N LYS A 131 -0.02 -7.68 -8.38
CA LYS A 131 -0.69 -8.00 -9.63
C LYS A 131 -2.15 -7.64 -9.39
N LYS A 132 -2.65 -6.55 -9.98
CA LYS A 132 -4.06 -6.50 -10.34
C LYS A 132 -4.25 -7.78 -11.13
N GLU A 133 -4.99 -8.75 -10.58
CA GLU A 133 -5.52 -9.81 -11.40
C GLU A 133 -6.14 -9.06 -12.57
N LYS A 134 -5.53 -9.25 -13.74
CA LYS A 134 -6.05 -8.72 -14.97
C LYS A 134 -7.45 -9.32 -15.02
N VAL A 135 -8.48 -8.54 -14.69
CA VAL A 135 -9.86 -8.87 -14.97
C VAL A 135 -9.97 -8.73 -16.49
N VAL A 136 -9.25 -9.58 -17.21
CA VAL A 136 -9.48 -9.82 -18.63
C VAL A 136 -10.61 -10.82 -18.64
N SER A 137 -11.74 -10.41 -18.05
CA SER A 137 -12.87 -11.29 -18.03
C SER A 137 -13.27 -11.46 -19.49
N TYR A 138 -13.01 -12.63 -20.04
CA TYR A 138 -13.67 -13.10 -21.24
C TYR A 138 -15.14 -13.46 -20.93
N VAL A 139 -15.76 -12.69 -20.04
CA VAL A 139 -17.20 -12.70 -19.80
C VAL A 139 -17.75 -11.63 -20.74
N PRO A 140 -18.57 -12.00 -21.73
CA PRO A 140 -19.32 -11.06 -22.54
C PRO A 140 -19.90 -9.96 -21.65
N LYS A 141 -19.80 -8.69 -22.07
CA LYS A 141 -20.35 -7.55 -21.29
C LYS A 141 -21.85 -7.70 -21.00
N LYS A 142 -22.55 -8.53 -21.77
CA LYS A 142 -23.97 -8.90 -21.64
C LYS A 142 -24.19 -10.32 -22.18
N GLY A 143 -25.24 -10.99 -21.72
CA GLY A 143 -25.74 -12.25 -22.28
C GLY A 143 -25.50 -13.48 -21.40
N ARG A 144 -25.80 -14.66 -21.94
CA ARG A 144 -25.63 -15.95 -21.26
C ARG A 144 -24.18 -16.42 -21.30
N VAL A 145 -23.71 -16.98 -20.19
CA VAL A 145 -22.34 -17.44 -20.01
C VAL A 145 -22.30 -18.80 -19.33
N ARG A 146 -21.27 -19.58 -19.65
CA ARG A 146 -20.92 -20.84 -18.99
C ARG A 146 -19.44 -20.80 -18.62
N ILE A 147 -19.12 -20.78 -17.33
CA ILE A 147 -17.76 -20.54 -16.82
C ILE A 147 -17.37 -21.67 -15.87
N ARG A 148 -16.17 -22.22 -16.06
CA ARG A 148 -15.57 -23.20 -15.14
C ARG A 148 -14.45 -22.55 -14.35
N GLY A 149 -14.49 -22.66 -13.02
CA GLY A 149 -13.47 -22.03 -12.18
C GLY A 149 -13.39 -22.64 -10.78
N ILE A 150 -12.46 -22.14 -9.98
CA ILE A 150 -12.28 -22.47 -8.57
C ILE A 150 -12.94 -21.38 -7.73
N VAL A 151 -13.76 -21.78 -6.76
CA VAL A 151 -14.36 -20.85 -5.81
C VAL A 151 -13.31 -20.38 -4.82
N ARG A 152 -13.08 -19.06 -4.77
CA ARG A 152 -12.10 -18.44 -3.86
C ARG A 152 -12.70 -18.07 -2.52
N ALA A 153 -13.96 -17.63 -2.51
CA ALA A 153 -14.67 -17.23 -1.30
C ALA A 153 -16.18 -17.13 -1.57
N VAL A 154 -17.00 -17.33 -0.53
CA VAL A 154 -18.44 -17.09 -0.51
C VAL A 154 -18.77 -16.25 0.72
N PHE A 155 -19.19 -15.00 0.52
CA PHE A 155 -19.47 -14.07 1.63
C PHE A 155 -20.79 -13.32 1.44
N PRO A 156 -21.42 -12.83 2.53
CA PRO A 156 -22.65 -12.05 2.46
C PRO A 156 -22.51 -10.83 1.54
N TYR A 157 -23.49 -10.59 0.68
CA TYR A 157 -23.52 -9.45 -0.24
C TYR A 157 -24.96 -9.05 -0.57
N ARG A 158 -25.35 -7.83 -0.18
CA ARG A 158 -26.76 -7.34 -0.27
C ARG A 158 -27.72 -8.34 0.38
N ASP A 159 -28.82 -8.69 -0.30
CA ASP A 159 -29.85 -9.63 0.18
C ASP A 159 -29.50 -11.11 -0.07
N GLY A 160 -28.21 -11.43 -0.27
CA GLY A 160 -27.75 -12.77 -0.58
C GLY A 160 -26.25 -12.95 -0.33
N TYR A 161 -25.58 -13.67 -1.22
CA TYR A 161 -24.16 -13.97 -1.11
C TYR A 161 -23.44 -13.71 -2.44
N LEU A 162 -22.18 -13.33 -2.36
CA LEU A 162 -21.28 -13.21 -3.50
C LEU A 162 -20.26 -14.35 -3.46
N MET A 163 -20.32 -15.21 -4.47
CA MET A 163 -19.30 -16.23 -4.70
C MET A 163 -18.25 -15.70 -5.67
N ARG A 164 -17.00 -15.57 -5.21
CA ARG A 164 -15.86 -15.20 -6.06
C ARG A 164 -15.36 -16.44 -6.78
N LEU A 165 -15.52 -16.46 -8.10
CA LEU A 165 -15.09 -17.55 -8.97
C LEU A 165 -13.84 -17.13 -9.75
N SER A 166 -12.75 -17.85 -9.57
CA SER A 166 -11.50 -17.68 -10.34
C SER A 166 -11.47 -18.69 -11.47
N TYR A 167 -11.38 -18.23 -12.71
CA TYR A 167 -11.34 -19.05 -13.93
C TYR A 167 -10.16 -18.64 -14.81
N GLU A 168 -9.95 -19.32 -15.94
CA GLU A 168 -8.82 -19.06 -16.86
C GLU A 168 -8.74 -17.59 -17.31
N GLY A 169 -9.88 -16.89 -17.42
CA GLY A 169 -9.97 -15.48 -17.78
C GLY A 169 -9.98 -14.49 -16.61
N GLY A 170 -9.66 -14.91 -15.38
CA GLY A 170 -9.59 -14.01 -14.22
C GLY A 170 -10.65 -14.32 -13.16
N VAL A 171 -11.29 -13.29 -12.60
CA VAL A 171 -12.24 -13.45 -11.47
C VAL A 171 -13.59 -12.81 -11.79
N VAL A 172 -14.66 -13.52 -11.47
CA VAL A 172 -16.04 -13.02 -11.55
C VAL A 172 -16.79 -13.22 -10.25
N GLY A 173 -17.82 -12.40 -10.06
CA GLY A 173 -18.76 -12.50 -8.96
C GLY A 173 -20.02 -13.23 -9.38
N VAL A 174 -20.42 -14.27 -8.64
CA VAL A 174 -21.69 -14.97 -8.86
C VAL A 174 -22.63 -14.63 -7.70
N ILE A 175 -23.79 -14.04 -8.02
CA ILE A 175 -24.78 -13.63 -7.03
C ILE A 175 -25.65 -14.83 -6.66
N LEU A 176 -25.57 -15.26 -5.40
CA LEU A 176 -26.34 -16.37 -4.86
C LEU A 176 -27.45 -15.83 -3.95
N LYS A 177 -28.60 -16.52 -3.93
CA LYS A 177 -29.67 -16.25 -2.96
C LYS A 177 -29.35 -16.81 -1.58
N GLU A 178 -28.68 -17.96 -1.55
CA GLU A 178 -28.34 -18.70 -0.33
C GLU A 178 -26.84 -18.98 -0.30
N ARG A 179 -26.31 -19.20 0.91
CA ARG A 179 -24.90 -19.54 1.08
C ARG A 179 -24.65 -20.94 0.53
N MET A 180 -23.61 -21.08 -0.29
CA MET A 180 -23.10 -22.37 -0.73
C MET A 180 -21.74 -22.64 -0.09
N ASP A 181 -21.55 -23.82 0.48
CA ASP A 181 -20.27 -24.25 1.06
C ASP A 181 -19.41 -24.96 0.01
N VAL A 182 -18.83 -24.16 -0.88
CA VAL A 182 -18.08 -24.63 -2.05
C VAL A 182 -16.70 -23.98 -2.19
N GLU A 183 -16.24 -23.28 -1.15
CA GLU A 183 -14.91 -22.66 -1.15
C GLU A 183 -13.81 -23.69 -1.42
N GLY A 184 -12.86 -23.35 -2.29
CA GLY A 184 -11.80 -24.25 -2.74
C GLY A 184 -12.22 -25.29 -3.79
N ARG A 185 -13.52 -25.48 -4.04
CA ARG A 185 -14.01 -26.46 -5.02
C ARG A 185 -14.01 -25.88 -6.43
N ARG A 186 -13.89 -26.78 -7.42
CA ARG A 186 -14.13 -26.44 -8.83
C ARG A 186 -15.62 -26.47 -9.11
N VAL A 187 -16.12 -25.47 -9.81
CA VAL A 187 -17.53 -25.37 -10.19
C VAL A 187 -17.68 -24.92 -11.64
N GLU A 188 -18.76 -25.34 -12.27
CA GLU A 188 -19.28 -24.79 -13.51
C GLU A 188 -20.52 -23.95 -13.23
N VAL A 189 -20.51 -22.71 -13.68
CA VAL A 189 -21.61 -21.76 -13.51
C VAL A 189 -22.17 -21.40 -14.86
N GLU A 190 -23.45 -21.69 -15.05
CA GLU A 190 -24.25 -21.20 -16.18
C GLU A 190 -25.17 -20.08 -15.69
N GLY A 191 -25.26 -18.97 -16.41
CA GLY A 191 -26.08 -17.85 -15.99
C GLY A 191 -26.07 -16.69 -16.96
N GLU A 192 -26.63 -15.57 -16.52
CA GLU A 192 -26.71 -14.32 -17.29
C GLU A 192 -25.88 -13.23 -16.61
N VAL A 193 -25.14 -12.46 -17.42
CA VAL A 193 -24.36 -11.31 -16.94
C VAL A 193 -25.33 -10.16 -16.65
N LEU A 194 -25.42 -9.73 -15.39
CA LEU A 194 -26.25 -8.59 -14.98
C LEU A 194 -25.54 -7.27 -15.30
N GLU A 195 -24.39 -7.08 -14.67
CA GLU A 195 -23.49 -5.95 -14.83
C GLU A 195 -22.09 -6.51 -14.62
N HIS A 196 -21.19 -6.36 -15.58
CA HIS A 196 -19.83 -6.88 -15.44
C HIS A 196 -19.17 -6.32 -14.15
N PRO A 197 -18.59 -7.15 -13.26
CA PRO A 197 -18.25 -8.59 -13.40
C PRO A 197 -19.21 -9.57 -12.68
N PHE A 198 -20.50 -9.24 -12.54
CA PHE A 198 -21.50 -10.02 -11.82
C PHE A 198 -22.38 -10.90 -12.72
N ILE A 199 -22.54 -12.15 -12.31
CA ILE A 199 -23.37 -13.17 -12.98
C ILE A 199 -24.52 -13.56 -12.06
N LYS A 200 -25.73 -13.63 -12.62
CA LYS A 200 -26.88 -14.29 -12.01
C LYS A 200 -26.92 -15.74 -12.49
N PRO A 201 -26.65 -16.72 -11.63
CA PRO A 201 -26.61 -18.12 -12.02
C PRO A 201 -28.01 -18.64 -12.33
N SER A 202 -28.15 -19.40 -13.42
CA SER A 202 -29.28 -20.28 -13.67
C SER A 202 -28.99 -21.71 -13.22
N ASN A 203 -27.72 -22.13 -13.26
CA ASN A 203 -27.29 -23.44 -12.80
C ASN A 203 -25.84 -23.37 -12.26
N ILE A 204 -25.55 -24.10 -11.19
CA ILE A 204 -24.20 -24.26 -10.62
C ILE A 204 -23.96 -25.74 -10.41
N THR A 205 -22.99 -26.30 -11.12
CA THR A 205 -22.59 -27.70 -11.01
C THR A 205 -21.23 -27.77 -10.32
N ILE A 206 -21.11 -28.57 -9.27
CA ILE A 206 -19.82 -28.79 -8.62
C ILE A 206 -19.07 -29.87 -9.41
N LEU A 207 -17.82 -29.56 -9.75
CA LEU A 207 -16.93 -30.48 -10.47
C LEU A 207 -16.02 -31.14 -9.44
N ASP A 208 -15.98 -32.47 -9.43
CA ASP A 208 -15.10 -33.26 -8.57
C ASP A 208 -13.62 -33.04 -8.91
#